data_AF-A0A373G9C5-F1
#
_entry.id   AF-A0A373G9C5-F1
#
_cell.length_a   1.000
_cell.length_b   1.000
_cell.length_c   1.000
_cell.angle_alpha   90.00
_cell.angle_beta   90.00
_cell.angle_gamma   90.00
#
_symmetry.space_group_name_H-M   'P 1'
#
loop_
_entity.id
_entity.type
_entity.pdbx_description
1 polymer ?
#
loop_
_entity_poly.entity_id
_entity_poly.type
_entity_poly.pdbx_seq_one_letter_code
_entity_poly.pdbx_strand_id
1 'polypeptide(L)'
;MATIRLALIPAKVLSDGSHKICIAIHHKEETKYIVTRFKVDSLSQFKNGQVVKRPDAALINTKLRNILNEYQEKLDSIKCIQGSFGVSPKKLLFLIMTALIVVGCSKSDEEKSDIQEIWLNGYKALTPESDYENISTTFLLFKADNNEEFDVKKQTFSGNILDYQKIQDETWNLLSKSKIKKKDGSIVDATYSIFASSIKETYTSAKVKIGKYFMVAIYSDSKTGYHWLYSNKYACQYVDIPYRYNPWDYSVVFPCDLHNYGKIEWVSWNQTPYPYEFEFSK
;
A
#
# COMPACT_ATOMS: atom_id res chain seq x y z
N MET A 1 -26.15 -3.23 2.15
CA MET A 1 -25.63 -1.90 2.56
C MET A 1 -24.44 -2.15 3.49
N ALA A 2 -23.33 -1.44 3.31
CA ALA A 2 -22.20 -1.56 4.22
C ALA A 2 -22.53 -0.90 5.56
N THR A 3 -22.22 -1.56 6.67
CA THR A 3 -22.44 -1.07 8.03
C THR A 3 -21.12 -0.98 8.77
N ILE A 4 -20.98 0.05 9.61
CA ILE A 4 -19.81 0.23 10.47
C ILE A 4 -20.23 0.18 11.93
N ARG A 5 -19.43 -0.48 12.76
CA ARG A 5 -19.66 -0.55 14.21
C ARG A 5 -18.34 -0.71 14.96
N LEU A 6 -18.32 -0.30 16.22
CA LEU A 6 -17.21 -0.60 17.10
C LEU A 6 -17.28 -2.06 17.56
N ALA A 7 -16.15 -2.75 17.55
CA ALA A 7 -16.02 -4.15 17.92
C ALA A 7 -14.66 -4.42 18.58
N LEU A 8 -14.59 -5.47 19.38
CA LEU A 8 -13.32 -6.11 19.74
C LEU A 8 -13.06 -7.25 18.77
N ILE A 9 -11.80 -7.54 18.47
CA ILE A 9 -11.42 -8.75 17.73
C ILE A 9 -11.26 -9.87 18.77
N PRO A 10 -12.19 -10.83 18.86
CA PRO A 10 -12.19 -11.80 19.96
C PRO A 10 -10.98 -12.73 19.94
N ALA A 11 -10.46 -13.03 18.74
CA ALA A 11 -9.34 -13.95 18.53
C ALA A 11 -7.95 -13.29 18.66
N LYS A 12 -7.88 -11.98 18.93
CA LYS A 12 -6.61 -11.22 18.91
C LYS A 12 -6.42 -10.45 20.21
N VAL A 13 -5.95 -11.17 21.23
CA VAL A 13 -5.49 -10.60 22.50
C VAL A 13 -4.04 -10.14 22.33
N LEU A 14 -3.71 -8.96 22.87
CA LEU A 14 -2.33 -8.49 22.90
C LEU A 14 -1.51 -9.27 23.93
N SER A 15 -0.18 -9.23 23.83
CA SER A 15 0.72 -9.92 24.77
C SER A 15 0.57 -9.46 26.22
N ASP A 16 0.04 -8.25 26.44
CA ASP A 16 -0.26 -7.67 27.76
C ASP A 16 -1.66 -8.06 28.29
N GLY A 17 -2.41 -8.90 27.57
CA GLY A 17 -3.76 -9.33 27.95
C GLY A 17 -4.87 -8.35 27.53
N SER A 18 -4.53 -7.19 26.96
CA SER A 18 -5.51 -6.18 26.54
C SER A 18 -6.10 -6.45 25.15
N HIS A 19 -7.24 -5.84 24.87
CA HIS A 19 -7.97 -5.96 23.59
C HIS A 19 -8.08 -4.61 22.89
N LYS A 20 -7.73 -4.56 21.60
CA LYS A 20 -7.92 -3.35 20.80
C LYS A 20 -9.38 -3.19 20.36
N ILE A 21 -9.91 -1.98 20.53
CA ILE A 21 -11.17 -1.56 19.93
C ILE A 21 -10.92 -1.28 18.46
N CYS A 22 -11.74 -1.88 17.61
CA CYS A 22 -11.66 -1.78 16.17
C CYS A 22 -13.00 -1.28 15.62
N ILE A 23 -12.97 -0.78 14.39
CA ILE A 23 -14.14 -0.47 13.59
C ILE A 23 -14.33 -1.64 12.66
N ALA A 24 -15.39 -2.40 12.90
CA ALA A 24 -15.83 -3.47 12.03
C ALA A 24 -16.64 -2.85 10.89
N ILE A 25 -16.20 -3.09 9.67
CA ILE A 25 -16.88 -2.73 8.44
C ILE A 25 -17.45 -4.03 7.87
N HIS A 26 -18.77 -4.13 7.88
CA HIS A 26 -19.49 -5.28 7.39
C HIS A 26 -20.15 -4.95 6.06
N HIS A 27 -19.91 -5.76 5.04
CA HIS A 27 -20.54 -5.62 3.74
C HIS A 27 -20.80 -7.00 3.13
N LYS A 28 -22.09 -7.31 2.93
CA LYS A 28 -22.57 -8.64 2.51
C LYS A 28 -22.10 -9.73 3.48
N GLU A 29 -21.23 -10.64 3.06
CA GLU A 29 -20.73 -11.75 3.88
C GLU A 29 -19.32 -11.50 4.43
N GLU A 30 -18.71 -10.35 4.10
CA GLU A 30 -17.36 -10.02 4.55
C GLU A 30 -17.38 -8.98 5.68
N THR A 31 -16.51 -9.19 6.68
CA THR A 31 -16.24 -8.21 7.73
C THR A 31 -14.75 -7.92 7.77
N LYS A 32 -14.38 -6.65 7.62
CA LYS A 32 -13.01 -6.17 7.77
C LYS A 32 -12.91 -5.29 9.02
N TYR A 33 -11.72 -5.20 9.59
CA TYR A 33 -11.50 -4.47 10.84
C TYR A 33 -10.43 -3.41 10.63
N ILE A 34 -10.77 -2.17 11.00
CA ILE A 34 -9.81 -1.08 11.15
C ILE A 34 -9.49 -0.96 12.64
N VAL A 35 -8.23 -1.17 13.00
CA VAL A 35 -7.80 -1.12 14.40
C VAL A 35 -7.73 0.34 14.85
N THR A 36 -8.28 0.67 16.02
CA THR A 36 -8.11 2.00 16.63
C THR A 36 -7.01 1.95 17.68
N ARG A 37 -6.55 3.12 18.16
CA ARG A 37 -5.60 3.23 19.28
C ARG A 37 -6.19 2.83 20.64
N PHE A 38 -7.51 2.78 20.76
CA PHE A 38 -8.15 2.53 22.04
C PHE A 38 -8.09 1.04 22.38
N LYS A 39 -7.72 0.75 23.62
CA LYS A 39 -7.67 -0.60 24.17
C LYS A 39 -8.48 -0.70 25.45
N VAL A 40 -8.96 -1.90 25.74
CA VAL A 40 -9.59 -2.25 27.01
C VAL A 40 -8.82 -3.41 27.63
N ASP A 41 -8.73 -3.42 28.95
CA ASP A 41 -7.91 -4.41 29.68
C ASP A 41 -8.63 -5.75 29.81
N SER A 42 -9.95 -5.74 29.66
CA SER A 42 -10.76 -6.96 29.63
C SER A 42 -12.02 -6.78 28.78
N LEU A 43 -12.56 -7.90 28.30
CA LEU A 43 -13.82 -7.92 27.54
C LEU A 43 -15.00 -7.27 28.29
N SER A 44 -14.97 -7.31 29.63
CA SER A 44 -16.06 -6.75 30.45
C SER A 44 -16.13 -5.22 30.43
N GLN A 45 -15.07 -4.55 29.98
CA GLN A 45 -14.97 -3.11 29.81
C GLN A 45 -15.49 -2.62 28.45
N PHE A 46 -15.98 -3.51 27.58
CA PHE A 46 -16.58 -3.12 26.29
C PHE A 46 -17.93 -3.80 26.10
N LYS A 47 -19.00 -3.02 26.08
CA LYS A 47 -20.37 -3.54 25.95
C LYS A 47 -21.16 -2.69 24.95
N ASN A 48 -21.84 -3.36 24.02
CA ASN A 48 -22.73 -2.72 23.03
C ASN A 48 -22.05 -1.58 22.24
N GLY A 49 -20.79 -1.76 21.85
CA GLY A 49 -20.06 -0.76 21.07
C GLY A 49 -19.55 0.43 21.90
N GLN A 50 -19.52 0.32 23.23
CA GLN A 50 -19.07 1.37 24.13
C GLN A 50 -18.10 0.82 25.18
N VAL A 51 -17.15 1.66 25.57
CA VAL A 51 -16.30 1.41 26.74
C VAL A 51 -17.12 1.67 28.00
N VAL A 52 -17.04 0.74 28.96
CA VAL A 52 -17.74 0.77 30.24
C VAL A 52 -16.76 0.41 31.36
N LYS A 53 -17.13 0.71 32.62
CA LYS A 53 -16.36 0.31 33.81
C LYS A 53 -14.89 0.81 33.82
N ARG A 54 -14.66 2.01 33.27
CA ARG A 54 -13.38 2.72 33.35
C ARG A 54 -13.60 4.19 33.73
N PRO A 55 -12.67 4.82 34.48
CA PRO A 55 -12.76 6.23 34.83
C PRO A 55 -12.79 7.17 33.61
N ASP A 56 -12.06 6.80 32.54
CA ASP A 56 -11.93 7.56 31.29
C ASP A 56 -12.92 7.13 30.19
N ALA A 57 -13.87 6.24 30.50
CA ALA A 57 -14.80 5.65 29.52
C ALA A 57 -15.58 6.70 28.72
N ALA A 58 -16.06 7.76 29.37
CA ALA A 58 -16.82 8.83 28.72
C ALA A 58 -15.98 9.54 27.64
N LEU A 59 -14.73 9.87 27.96
CA LEU A 59 -13.80 10.54 27.05
C LEU A 59 -13.44 9.63 25.87
N ILE A 60 -13.17 8.35 26.13
CA ILE A 60 -12.90 7.36 25.07
C ILE A 60 -14.12 7.20 24.15
N ASN A 61 -15.32 7.08 24.70
CA ASN A 61 -16.55 6.93 23.92
C ASN A 61 -16.83 8.14 23.02
N THR A 62 -16.58 9.36 23.49
CA THR A 62 -16.69 10.57 22.67
C THR A 62 -15.70 10.52 21.51
N LYS A 63 -14.43 10.19 21.77
CA LYS A 63 -13.42 10.07 20.71
C LYS A 63 -13.76 8.95 19.71
N LEU A 64 -14.21 7.79 20.18
CA LEU A 64 -14.64 6.68 19.33
C LEU A 64 -15.86 7.03 18.48
N ARG A 65 -16.81 7.82 19.02
CA ARG A 65 -17.97 8.29 18.27
C ARG A 65 -17.58 9.28 17.18
N ASN A 66 -16.69 10.22 17.46
CA ASN A 66 -16.19 11.16 16.45
C ASN A 66 -15.52 10.42 15.30
N ILE A 67 -14.67 9.45 15.63
CA ILE A 67 -14.02 8.57 14.66
C ILE A 67 -15.08 7.83 13.84
N LEU A 68 -16.07 7.20 14.48
CA LEU A 68 -17.13 6.47 13.78
C LEU A 68 -17.98 7.36 12.87
N ASN A 69 -18.28 8.59 13.28
CA ASN A 69 -19.00 9.57 12.46
C ASN A 69 -18.18 9.98 11.23
N GLU A 70 -16.89 10.26 11.39
CA GLU A 70 -15.99 10.56 10.28
C GLU A 70 -15.94 9.40 9.27
N TYR A 71 -15.91 8.18 9.78
CA TYR A 71 -15.97 6.97 8.96
C TYR A 71 -17.32 6.78 8.26
N GLN A 72 -18.42 7.15 8.93
CA GLN A 72 -19.77 7.11 8.36
C GLN A 72 -19.92 8.11 7.22
N GLU A 73 -19.51 9.35 7.43
CA GLU A 73 -19.56 10.43 6.42
C GLU A 73 -18.81 10.04 5.14
N LYS A 74 -17.63 9.42 5.27
CA LYS A 74 -16.86 8.94 4.12
C LYS A 74 -17.49 7.73 3.44
N LEU A 75 -18.07 6.82 4.20
CA LEU A 75 -18.80 5.70 3.62
C LEU A 75 -20.01 6.19 2.82
N ASP A 76 -20.67 7.25 3.29
CA ASP A 76 -21.79 7.86 2.59
C ASP A 76 -21.34 8.69 1.37
N SER A 77 -20.18 9.34 1.40
CA SER A 77 -19.62 10.01 0.21
C SER A 77 -19.24 9.01 -0.89
N ILE A 78 -18.72 7.82 -0.53
CA ILE A 78 -18.45 6.75 -1.48
C ILE A 78 -19.74 6.24 -2.13
N LYS A 79 -20.82 6.06 -1.37
CA LYS A 79 -22.14 5.67 -1.94
C LYS A 79 -22.64 6.69 -2.96
N CYS A 80 -22.38 7.98 -2.74
CA CYS A 80 -22.75 9.03 -3.68
C CYS A 80 -22.08 8.82 -5.06
N ILE A 81 -20.85 8.31 -5.07
CA ILE A 81 -20.10 7.95 -6.29
C ILE A 81 -20.66 6.68 -6.94
N GLN A 82 -21.16 5.72 -6.15
CA GLN A 82 -21.76 4.47 -6.66
C GLN A 82 -23.06 4.68 -7.44
N GLY A 83 -23.82 5.74 -7.14
CA GLY A 83 -25.02 6.09 -7.92
C GLY A 83 -24.73 6.42 -9.38
N SER A 84 -23.46 6.68 -9.71
CA SER A 84 -23.03 7.13 -11.05
C SER A 84 -22.25 6.07 -11.84
N PHE A 85 -21.60 5.11 -11.18
CA PHE A 85 -20.77 4.08 -11.83
C PHE A 85 -20.93 2.75 -11.10
N GLY A 86 -21.41 1.71 -11.76
CA GLY A 86 -21.67 0.39 -11.16
C GLY A 86 -20.39 -0.34 -10.71
N VAL A 87 -19.90 -0.03 -9.50
CA VAL A 87 -18.68 -0.63 -8.93
C VAL A 87 -18.97 -1.99 -8.29
N SER A 88 -18.09 -2.98 -8.52
CA SER A 88 -18.23 -4.33 -7.95
C SER A 88 -18.05 -4.36 -6.41
N PRO A 89 -18.64 -5.33 -5.69
CA PRO A 89 -18.66 -5.35 -4.21
C PRO A 89 -17.29 -5.43 -3.55
N LYS A 90 -16.32 -6.09 -4.20
CA LYS A 90 -14.93 -6.22 -3.72
C LYS A 90 -14.15 -4.91 -3.92
N LYS A 91 -14.33 -4.26 -5.08
CA LYS A 91 -13.76 -2.93 -5.36
C LYS A 91 -14.31 -1.87 -4.41
N LEU A 92 -15.58 -1.96 -4.03
CA LEU A 92 -16.20 -1.05 -3.05
C LEU A 92 -15.58 -1.22 -1.65
N LEU A 93 -15.45 -2.45 -1.17
CA LEU A 93 -14.89 -2.70 0.16
C LEU A 93 -13.42 -2.24 0.22
N PHE A 94 -12.68 -2.37 -0.88
CA PHE A 94 -11.32 -1.88 -1.04
C PHE A 94 -11.24 -0.33 -1.07
N LEU A 95 -12.11 0.34 -1.81
CA LEU A 95 -12.24 1.81 -1.84
C LEU A 95 -12.59 2.38 -0.46
N ILE A 96 -13.49 1.71 0.26
CA ILE A 96 -13.83 2.07 1.64
C ILE A 96 -12.58 1.90 2.52
N MET A 97 -11.91 0.76 2.52
CA MET A 97 -10.71 0.56 3.36
C MET A 97 -9.62 1.59 3.08
N THR A 98 -9.34 1.89 1.80
CA THR A 98 -8.31 2.86 1.41
C THR A 98 -8.66 4.28 1.84
N ALA A 99 -9.87 4.79 1.53
CA ALA A 99 -10.31 6.13 1.94
C ALA A 99 -10.33 6.34 3.47
N LEU A 100 -10.59 5.25 4.21
CA LEU A 100 -10.67 5.25 5.66
C LEU A 100 -9.29 5.19 6.36
N ILE A 101 -8.26 4.66 5.70
CA ILE A 101 -6.88 4.62 6.24
C ILE A 101 -6.19 6.00 6.16
N VAL A 102 -6.53 6.84 5.17
CA VAL A 102 -5.82 8.10 4.87
C VAL A 102 -5.91 9.17 5.97
N VAL A 103 -6.87 9.14 6.89
CA VAL A 103 -7.17 10.28 7.79
C VAL A 103 -7.09 9.94 9.29
N GLY A 104 -6.35 8.90 9.68
CA GLY A 104 -6.11 8.59 11.11
C GLY A 104 -5.20 9.62 11.81
N CYS A 105 -5.62 10.88 11.90
CA CYS A 105 -4.96 11.95 12.65
C CYS A 105 -5.85 12.42 13.80
N SER A 106 -5.44 12.13 15.03
CA SER A 106 -5.53 13.11 16.11
C SER A 106 -4.42 12.86 17.11
N LYS A 107 -3.66 13.89 17.43
CA LYS A 107 -2.57 13.92 18.41
C LYS A 107 -3.06 13.53 19.80
N SER A 108 -2.30 12.68 20.50
CA SER A 108 -1.98 12.80 21.94
C SER A 108 -1.14 11.58 22.37
N ASP A 109 0.11 11.85 22.72
CA ASP A 109 0.95 11.16 23.71
C ASP A 109 1.28 9.68 23.51
N GLU A 110 2.03 9.36 22.44
CA GLU A 110 2.90 8.19 22.40
C GLU A 110 4.35 8.67 22.20
N GLU A 111 5.32 8.02 22.85
CA GLU A 111 6.73 8.13 22.46
C GLU A 111 6.80 7.92 20.95
N LYS A 112 7.18 8.96 20.20
CA LYS A 112 7.34 8.85 18.76
C LYS A 112 8.39 7.78 18.50
N SER A 113 7.94 6.58 18.12
CA SER A 113 8.80 5.55 17.60
C SER A 113 9.43 6.08 16.32
N ASP A 114 10.76 6.00 16.22
CA ASP A 114 11.49 6.32 14.99
C ASP A 114 11.25 5.28 13.88
N ILE A 115 10.43 4.26 14.15
CA ILE A 115 10.08 3.17 13.24
C ILE A 115 8.60 3.27 12.88
N GLN A 116 8.30 3.21 11.59
CA GLN A 116 6.98 3.15 10.98
C GLN A 116 6.75 1.80 10.31
N GLU A 117 5.55 1.24 10.45
CA GLU A 117 5.12 0.08 9.66
C GLU A 117 4.58 0.55 8.29
N ILE A 118 4.96 -0.14 7.22
CA ILE A 118 4.48 0.07 5.86
C ILE A 118 3.99 -1.24 5.26
N TRP A 119 3.05 -1.16 4.34
CA TRP A 119 2.47 -2.25 3.57
C TRP A 119 2.85 -2.11 2.12
N LEU A 120 3.33 -3.21 1.53
CA LEU A 120 3.93 -3.23 0.20
C LEU A 120 3.28 -4.36 -0.61
N ASN A 121 2.88 -4.07 -1.84
CA ASN A 121 2.39 -5.05 -2.80
C ASN A 121 2.62 -4.59 -4.25
N GLY A 122 2.86 -5.55 -5.14
CA GLY A 122 2.88 -5.30 -6.57
C GLY A 122 1.75 -5.99 -7.30
N TYR A 123 1.31 -5.34 -8.37
CA TYR A 123 0.29 -5.83 -9.29
C TYR A 123 0.79 -5.75 -10.72
N LYS A 124 0.18 -6.51 -11.61
CA LYS A 124 0.33 -6.33 -13.05
C LYS A 124 -1.01 -5.93 -13.66
N ALA A 125 -0.95 -5.19 -14.75
CA ALA A 125 -2.10 -4.89 -15.58
C ALA A 125 -1.76 -5.21 -17.04
N LEU A 126 -2.59 -6.01 -17.68
CA LEU A 126 -2.45 -6.36 -19.10
C LEU A 126 -3.08 -5.27 -19.99
N THR A 127 -4.16 -4.68 -19.51
CA THR A 127 -4.97 -3.63 -20.13
C THR A 127 -5.43 -2.64 -19.05
N PRO A 128 -5.93 -1.44 -19.41
CA PRO A 128 -6.48 -0.50 -18.42
C PRO A 128 -7.63 -1.06 -17.59
N GLU A 129 -8.41 -2.01 -18.13
CA GLU A 129 -9.56 -2.65 -17.48
C GLU A 129 -9.21 -3.96 -16.75
N SER A 130 -7.92 -4.34 -16.68
CA SER A 130 -7.49 -5.61 -16.10
C SER A 130 -7.98 -5.80 -14.66
N ASP A 131 -8.21 -7.07 -14.30
CA ASP A 131 -8.46 -7.45 -12.92
C ASP A 131 -7.20 -7.34 -12.07
N TYR A 132 -7.42 -7.29 -10.76
CA TYR A 132 -6.35 -7.18 -9.78
C TYR A 132 -5.56 -8.47 -9.67
N GLU A 133 -4.41 -8.51 -10.33
CA GLU A 133 -3.50 -9.66 -10.29
C GLU A 133 -2.23 -9.32 -9.51
N ASN A 134 -2.05 -9.99 -8.36
CA ASN A 134 -0.87 -9.84 -7.51
C ASN A 134 0.36 -10.49 -8.15
N ILE A 135 1.52 -9.86 -7.98
CA ILE A 135 2.81 -10.35 -8.48
C ILE A 135 3.89 -10.24 -7.40
N SER A 136 4.91 -11.09 -7.50
CA SER A 136 6.06 -10.93 -6.62
C SER A 136 6.83 -9.68 -7.00
N THR A 137 7.14 -8.85 -6.02
CA THR A 137 7.80 -7.55 -6.22
C THR A 137 8.81 -7.30 -5.10
N THR A 138 10.01 -6.88 -5.49
CA THR A 138 11.05 -6.48 -4.56
C THR A 138 11.04 -4.97 -4.43
N PHE A 139 10.91 -4.47 -3.21
CA PHE A 139 10.94 -3.05 -2.86
C PHE A 139 12.28 -2.71 -2.23
N LEU A 140 12.99 -1.78 -2.86
CA LEU A 140 14.24 -1.23 -2.36
C LEU A 140 14.01 0.19 -1.87
N LEU A 141 14.48 0.50 -0.67
CA LEU A 141 14.41 1.85 -0.11
C LEU A 141 15.82 2.39 0.05
N PHE A 142 16.15 3.44 -0.69
CA PHE A 142 17.40 4.18 -0.57
C PHE A 142 17.13 5.45 0.23
N LYS A 143 17.95 5.71 1.24
CA LYS A 143 17.81 6.91 2.06
C LYS A 143 17.98 8.17 1.20
N ALA A 144 17.13 9.18 1.40
CA ALA A 144 17.10 10.40 0.58
C ALA A 144 16.85 11.67 1.42
N ASP A 145 17.20 11.66 2.70
CA ASP A 145 16.98 12.77 3.65
C ASP A 145 17.62 14.10 3.20
N ASN A 146 18.71 14.04 2.42
CA ASN A 146 19.44 15.21 1.94
C ASN A 146 19.02 15.63 0.52
N ASN A 147 17.79 15.31 0.10
CA ASN A 147 17.30 15.53 -1.27
C ASN A 147 18.23 14.92 -2.33
N GLU A 148 18.76 13.73 -2.02
CA GLU A 148 19.64 13.01 -2.93
C GLU A 148 18.89 12.67 -4.23
N GLU A 149 19.54 12.87 -5.37
CA GLU A 149 18.98 12.56 -6.68
C GLU A 149 19.62 11.30 -7.28
N PHE A 150 18.77 10.42 -7.80
CA PHE A 150 19.17 9.13 -8.37
C PHE A 150 19.16 9.16 -9.91
N ASP A 151 20.14 8.50 -10.52
CA ASP A 151 20.26 8.38 -11.98
C ASP A 151 19.37 7.23 -12.47
N VAL A 152 18.11 7.56 -12.73
CA VAL A 152 17.09 6.67 -13.30
C VAL A 152 16.55 7.26 -14.59
N LYS A 153 16.36 6.44 -15.61
CA LYS A 153 15.93 6.91 -16.94
C LYS A 153 14.77 6.07 -17.47
N LYS A 154 13.76 6.77 -17.99
CA LYS A 154 12.74 6.16 -18.84
C LYS A 154 13.35 5.94 -20.21
N GLN A 155 13.19 4.74 -20.76
CA GLN A 155 13.70 4.41 -22.08
C GLN A 155 12.58 3.85 -22.95
N THR A 156 12.66 4.13 -24.25
CA THR A 156 11.71 3.64 -25.24
C THR A 156 12.35 2.55 -26.09
N PHE A 157 11.56 1.58 -26.54
CA PHE A 157 11.97 0.47 -27.36
C PHE A 157 11.10 0.35 -28.62
N SER A 158 11.76 0.10 -29.74
CA SER A 158 11.11 -0.22 -31.02
C SER A 158 11.73 -1.48 -31.56
N GLY A 159 10.95 -2.55 -31.62
CA GLY A 159 11.42 -3.86 -32.05
C GLY A 159 10.41 -4.95 -31.69
N ASN A 160 10.83 -6.20 -31.85
CA ASN A 160 10.01 -7.35 -31.48
C ASN A 160 10.28 -7.78 -30.01
N ILE A 161 9.46 -8.71 -29.52
CA ILE A 161 9.57 -9.23 -28.16
C ILE A 161 10.89 -9.97 -27.87
N LEU A 162 11.48 -10.66 -28.87
CA LEU A 162 12.73 -11.39 -28.68
C LEU A 162 13.92 -10.44 -28.46
N ASP A 163 13.88 -9.27 -29.09
CA ASP A 163 14.91 -8.25 -28.89
C ASP A 163 14.69 -7.48 -27.58
N TYR A 164 13.43 -7.26 -27.19
CA TYR A 164 13.10 -6.70 -25.87
C TYR A 164 13.65 -7.56 -24.72
N GLN A 165 13.58 -8.90 -24.86
CA GLN A 165 14.10 -9.84 -23.87
C GLN A 165 15.62 -9.76 -23.68
N LYS A 166 16.36 -9.23 -24.66
CA LYS A 166 17.83 -9.12 -24.62
C LYS A 166 18.31 -7.77 -24.06
N ILE A 167 17.41 -6.83 -23.80
CA ILE A 167 17.76 -5.49 -23.32
C ILE A 167 18.55 -5.61 -22.01
N GLN A 168 19.66 -4.87 -21.95
CA GLN A 168 20.42 -4.67 -20.73
C GLN A 168 20.32 -3.20 -20.32
N ASP A 169 19.95 -2.96 -19.06
CA ASP A 169 19.88 -1.63 -18.46
C ASP A 169 20.86 -1.60 -17.27
N GLU A 170 21.80 -0.67 -17.28
CA GLU A 170 22.83 -0.55 -16.23
C GLU A 170 22.19 -0.35 -14.85
N THR A 171 21.14 0.48 -14.79
CA THR A 171 20.40 0.75 -13.55
C THR A 171 19.74 -0.53 -13.05
N TRP A 172 19.06 -1.28 -13.91
CA TRP A 172 18.47 -2.57 -13.59
C TRP A 172 19.51 -3.57 -13.06
N ASN A 173 20.69 -3.64 -13.68
CA ASN A 173 21.78 -4.51 -13.22
C ASN A 173 22.24 -4.14 -11.80
N LEU A 174 22.31 -2.85 -11.47
CA LEU A 174 22.59 -2.39 -10.11
C LEU A 174 21.43 -2.73 -9.16
N LEU A 175 20.19 -2.46 -9.56
CA LEU A 175 18.99 -2.72 -8.76
C LEU A 175 18.82 -4.20 -8.42
N SER A 176 19.16 -5.10 -9.34
CA SER A 176 19.18 -6.56 -9.10
C SER A 176 20.14 -6.99 -7.99
N LYS A 177 21.11 -6.12 -7.64
CA LYS A 177 22.08 -6.28 -6.57
C LYS A 177 21.78 -5.36 -5.39
N SER A 178 20.56 -4.83 -5.32
CA SER A 178 20.09 -3.87 -4.32
C SER A 178 20.93 -2.57 -4.25
N LYS A 179 21.44 -2.11 -5.40
CA LYS A 179 22.27 -0.90 -5.53
C LYS A 179 21.65 0.09 -6.51
N ILE A 180 22.02 1.36 -6.38
CA ILE A 180 21.64 2.40 -7.34
C ILE A 180 22.74 3.44 -7.48
N LYS A 181 22.81 4.07 -8.65
CA LYS A 181 23.70 5.19 -8.93
C LYS A 181 23.00 6.52 -8.65
N LYS A 182 23.68 7.43 -7.95
CA LYS A 182 23.25 8.82 -7.77
C LYS A 182 23.64 9.67 -8.98
N LYS A 183 23.03 10.84 -9.13
CA LYS A 183 23.39 11.78 -10.21
C LYS A 183 24.82 12.30 -10.12
N ASP A 184 25.41 12.33 -8.92
CA ASP A 184 26.84 12.66 -8.72
C ASP A 184 27.80 11.52 -9.16
N GLY A 185 27.25 10.38 -9.58
CA GLY A 185 27.99 9.21 -10.06
C GLY A 185 28.32 8.19 -8.98
N SER A 186 28.11 8.50 -7.69
CA SER A 186 28.33 7.55 -6.60
C SER A 186 27.31 6.41 -6.61
N ILE A 187 27.70 5.22 -6.14
CA ILE A 187 26.82 4.05 -6.03
C ILE A 187 26.54 3.80 -4.56
N VAL A 188 25.27 3.60 -4.22
CA VAL A 188 24.82 3.32 -2.85
C VAL A 188 23.97 2.05 -2.78
N ASP A 189 24.04 1.39 -1.63
CA ASP A 189 23.23 0.22 -1.29
C ASP A 189 21.85 0.64 -0.76
N ALA A 190 20.85 -0.22 -0.99
CA ALA A 190 19.53 -0.06 -0.42
C ALA A 190 19.60 -0.18 1.11
N THR A 191 18.96 0.74 1.82
CA THR A 191 18.81 0.67 3.27
C THR A 191 17.86 -0.46 3.67
N TYR A 192 16.83 -0.70 2.86
CA TYR A 192 15.91 -1.83 3.03
C TYR A 192 15.71 -2.53 1.69
N SER A 193 15.63 -3.86 1.73
CA SER A 193 15.27 -4.72 0.61
C SER A 193 14.17 -5.68 1.06
N ILE A 194 12.95 -5.46 0.57
CA ILE A 194 11.74 -6.12 1.06
C ILE A 194 11.09 -6.87 -0.10
N PHE A 195 10.93 -8.19 0.05
CA PHE A 195 10.28 -9.03 -0.95
C PHE A 195 8.79 -9.22 -0.61
N ALA A 196 7.91 -8.73 -1.49
CA ALA A 196 6.49 -9.01 -1.46
C ALA A 196 6.18 -10.18 -2.42
N SER A 197 5.49 -11.21 -1.95
CA SER A 197 5.22 -12.44 -2.70
C SER A 197 3.83 -12.44 -3.33
N SER A 198 3.73 -12.91 -4.58
CA SER A 198 2.46 -13.13 -5.29
C SER A 198 1.52 -14.13 -4.62
N ILE A 199 2.06 -15.03 -3.79
CA ILE A 199 1.30 -16.11 -3.14
C ILE A 199 0.53 -15.58 -1.92
N LYS A 200 0.97 -14.46 -1.34
CA LYS A 200 0.29 -13.88 -0.18
C LYS A 200 -0.93 -13.09 -0.65
N GLU A 201 -2.11 -13.51 -0.22
CA GLU A 201 -3.36 -12.76 -0.42
C GLU A 201 -3.44 -11.46 0.40
N THR A 202 -2.40 -11.16 1.21
CA THR A 202 -2.34 -10.01 2.11
C THR A 202 -1.06 -9.23 1.89
N TYR A 203 -1.08 -7.95 2.29
CA TYR A 203 0.07 -7.05 2.20
C TYR A 203 1.32 -7.62 2.86
N THR A 204 2.47 -7.36 2.24
CA THR A 204 3.75 -7.56 2.92
C THR A 204 4.01 -6.37 3.85
N SER A 205 4.02 -6.64 5.14
CA SER A 205 4.34 -5.63 6.17
C SER A 205 5.85 -5.55 6.40
N ALA A 206 6.36 -4.32 6.51
CA ALA A 206 7.74 -4.03 6.87
C ALA A 206 7.83 -2.88 7.87
N LYS A 207 8.83 -2.95 8.75
CA LYS A 207 9.14 -1.89 9.72
C LYS A 207 10.36 -1.11 9.24
N VAL A 208 10.16 0.16 8.93
CA VAL A 208 11.19 1.05 8.36
C VAL A 208 11.38 2.27 9.25
N LYS A 209 12.57 2.84 9.29
CA LYS A 209 12.79 4.09 10.03
C LYS A 209 12.06 5.24 9.34
N ILE A 210 11.52 6.16 10.13
CA ILE A 210 10.95 7.42 9.65
C ILE A 210 12.03 8.20 8.92
N GLY A 211 11.66 8.80 7.80
CA GLY A 211 12.58 9.56 6.97
C GLY A 211 12.09 9.65 5.52
N LYS A 212 12.92 10.28 4.69
CA LYS A 212 12.69 10.39 3.26
C LYS A 212 13.47 9.30 2.54
N TYR A 213 12.80 8.61 1.64
CA TYR A 213 13.39 7.53 0.85
C TYR A 213 13.10 7.73 -0.63
N PHE A 214 14.04 7.31 -1.46
CA PHE A 214 13.77 6.95 -2.84
C PHE A 214 13.42 5.47 -2.87
N MET A 215 12.15 5.18 -3.13
CA MET A 215 11.62 3.82 -3.17
C MET A 215 11.61 3.33 -4.62
N VAL A 216 12.10 2.10 -4.82
CA VAL A 216 12.10 1.42 -6.12
C VAL A 216 11.40 0.08 -6.00
N ALA A 217 10.46 -0.19 -6.90
CA ALA A 217 9.79 -1.47 -7.00
C ALA A 217 10.22 -2.22 -8.27
N ILE A 218 10.50 -3.51 -8.11
CA ILE A 218 11.10 -4.37 -9.12
C ILE A 218 10.25 -5.63 -9.27
N TYR A 219 9.75 -5.89 -10.48
CA TYR A 219 9.06 -7.14 -10.81
C TYR A 219 9.96 -8.34 -10.54
N SER A 220 9.49 -9.30 -9.74
CA SER A 220 10.29 -10.43 -9.23
C SER A 220 9.71 -11.81 -9.54
N ASP A 221 8.59 -11.89 -10.25
CA ASP A 221 8.04 -13.16 -10.72
C ASP A 221 8.85 -13.75 -11.88
N SER A 222 8.52 -14.99 -12.27
CA SER A 222 9.18 -15.67 -13.37
C SER A 222 9.04 -14.90 -14.68
N LYS A 223 10.14 -14.83 -15.43
CA LYS A 223 10.21 -14.18 -16.74
C LYS A 223 9.97 -15.21 -17.84
N THR A 224 8.72 -15.60 -18.06
CA THR A 224 8.35 -16.56 -19.11
C THR A 224 7.37 -15.94 -20.10
N GLY A 225 7.53 -16.25 -21.40
CA GLY A 225 6.65 -15.77 -22.45
C GLY A 225 6.48 -14.25 -22.45
N TYR A 226 5.26 -13.78 -22.19
CA TYR A 226 4.95 -12.36 -22.17
C TYR A 226 5.31 -11.63 -20.87
N HIS A 227 5.60 -12.37 -19.79
CA HIS A 227 5.93 -11.76 -18.51
C HIS A 227 7.20 -10.92 -18.54
N TRP A 228 8.04 -11.12 -19.56
CA TRP A 228 9.20 -10.28 -19.85
C TRP A 228 8.85 -8.80 -19.94
N LEU A 229 7.67 -8.48 -20.49
CA LEU A 229 7.21 -7.10 -20.68
C LEU A 229 7.02 -6.35 -19.37
N TYR A 230 6.73 -7.04 -18.26
CA TYR A 230 6.70 -6.41 -16.93
C TYR A 230 8.09 -6.25 -16.32
N SER A 231 9.02 -7.13 -16.71
CA SER A 231 10.22 -7.43 -15.91
C SER A 231 11.48 -6.63 -16.26
N ASN A 232 11.47 -5.87 -17.34
CA ASN A 232 12.55 -4.94 -17.71
C ASN A 232 12.24 -3.50 -17.29
N LYS A 233 11.34 -3.35 -16.32
CA LYS A 233 10.84 -2.07 -15.81
C LYS A 233 10.99 -2.03 -14.29
N TYR A 234 11.20 -0.83 -13.78
CA TYR A 234 11.20 -0.56 -12.35
C TYR A 234 10.45 0.75 -12.09
N ALA A 235 9.56 0.74 -11.10
CA ALA A 235 8.83 1.93 -10.70
C ALA A 235 9.60 2.65 -9.60
N CYS A 236 9.62 3.98 -9.63
CA CYS A 236 10.33 4.78 -8.64
C CYS A 236 9.46 5.91 -8.10
N GLN A 237 9.59 6.21 -6.81
CA GLN A 237 9.00 7.40 -6.21
C GLN A 237 9.82 7.87 -5.01
N TYR A 238 9.89 9.19 -4.79
CA TYR A 238 10.30 9.73 -3.49
C TYR A 238 9.12 9.65 -2.52
N VAL A 239 9.37 9.05 -1.36
CA VAL A 239 8.36 8.88 -0.32
C VAL A 239 8.87 9.47 0.98
N ASP A 240 8.05 10.33 1.58
CA ASP A 240 8.25 10.77 2.96
C ASP A 240 7.48 9.80 3.85
N ILE A 241 8.17 9.08 4.72
CA ILE A 241 7.57 8.11 5.65
C ILE A 241 7.48 8.76 7.04
N PRO A 242 6.37 9.44 7.38
CA PRO A 242 6.17 9.99 8.72
C PRO A 242 5.70 8.91 9.70
N TYR A 243 5.83 9.19 10.99
CA TYR A 243 5.09 8.45 12.02
C TYR A 243 3.58 8.57 11.79
N ARG A 244 2.87 7.43 11.77
CA ARG A 244 1.42 7.31 11.76
C ARG A 244 0.98 6.03 12.45
N TYR A 245 -0.21 6.08 13.06
CA TYR A 245 -0.80 4.93 13.73
C TYR A 245 -1.13 3.78 12.77
N ASN A 246 -1.68 4.10 11.59
CA ASN A 246 -1.96 3.12 10.55
C ASN A 246 -0.75 3.00 9.59
N PRO A 247 -0.43 1.77 9.15
CA PRO A 247 0.59 1.58 8.12
C PRO A 247 0.24 2.29 6.81
N TRP A 248 1.27 2.76 6.12
CA TRP A 248 1.13 3.30 4.77
C TRP A 248 1.08 2.16 3.74
N ASP A 249 0.13 2.22 2.81
CA ASP A 249 0.07 1.32 1.65
C ASP A 249 0.88 1.92 0.49
N TYR A 250 1.93 1.19 0.09
CA TYR A 250 2.73 1.43 -1.10
C TYR A 250 2.49 0.27 -2.07
N SER A 251 1.45 0.45 -2.87
CA SER A 251 1.10 -0.45 -3.96
C SER A 251 1.51 0.12 -5.30
N VAL A 252 1.98 -0.77 -6.19
CA VAL A 252 2.44 -0.42 -7.53
C VAL A 252 1.87 -1.36 -8.57
N VAL A 253 1.57 -0.83 -9.76
CA VAL A 253 1.08 -1.58 -10.91
C VAL A 253 2.10 -1.54 -12.04
N PHE A 254 2.53 -2.71 -12.50
CA PHE A 254 3.39 -2.87 -13.67
C PHE A 254 2.54 -3.05 -14.92
N PRO A 255 2.64 -2.16 -15.91
CA PRO A 255 1.91 -2.28 -17.16
C PRO A 255 2.57 -3.30 -18.10
N CYS A 256 1.75 -4.05 -18.81
CA CYS A 256 2.17 -4.87 -19.93
C CYS A 256 2.36 -3.98 -21.16
N ASP A 257 3.60 -3.77 -21.57
CA ASP A 257 3.94 -2.84 -22.65
C ASP A 257 5.32 -3.21 -23.23
N LEU A 258 5.43 -3.23 -24.56
CA LEU A 258 6.66 -3.53 -25.30
C LEU A 258 7.51 -2.28 -25.58
N HIS A 259 6.90 -1.09 -25.57
CA HIS A 259 7.52 0.14 -26.04
C HIS A 259 8.31 0.90 -24.99
N ASN A 260 8.20 0.54 -23.71
CA ASN A 260 8.97 1.18 -22.63
C ASN A 260 9.73 0.16 -21.79
N TYR A 261 10.93 0.54 -21.35
CA TYR A 261 11.73 -0.20 -20.38
C TYR A 261 12.47 0.77 -19.45
N GLY A 262 13.13 0.23 -18.42
CA GLY A 262 13.79 1.04 -17.40
C GLY A 262 12.79 1.68 -16.44
N LYS A 263 12.96 2.97 -16.13
CA LYS A 263 12.10 3.68 -15.18
C LYS A 263 10.67 3.82 -15.75
N ILE A 264 9.69 3.37 -14.98
CA ILE A 264 8.27 3.70 -15.16
C ILE A 264 7.78 4.58 -14.01
N GLU A 265 6.63 5.21 -14.21
CA GLU A 265 5.97 5.98 -13.15
C GLU A 265 5.49 5.06 -12.03
N TRP A 266 5.36 5.60 -10.82
CA TRP A 266 4.72 4.86 -9.75
C TRP A 266 3.22 5.08 -9.84
N VAL A 267 2.47 4.02 -10.15
CA VAL A 267 1.01 4.08 -10.25
C VAL A 267 0.43 3.04 -9.31
N SER A 268 -0.38 3.50 -8.36
CA SER A 268 -1.14 2.61 -7.49
C SER A 268 -2.43 2.18 -8.17
N TRP A 269 -2.98 1.03 -7.77
CA TRP A 269 -4.18 0.46 -8.41
C TRP A 269 -5.41 1.39 -8.37
N ASN A 270 -5.47 2.31 -7.40
CA ASN A 270 -6.56 3.27 -7.25
C ASN A 270 -6.45 4.49 -8.18
N GLN A 271 -5.34 4.63 -8.89
CA GLN A 271 -5.08 5.76 -9.78
C GLN A 271 -5.48 5.37 -11.21
N THR A 272 -6.76 5.53 -11.52
CA THR A 272 -7.32 5.36 -12.87
C THR A 272 -7.82 6.70 -13.43
N PRO A 273 -7.65 6.97 -14.74
CA PRO A 273 -7.03 6.11 -15.76
C PRO A 273 -5.51 5.96 -15.57
N TYR A 274 -4.97 4.82 -16.02
CA TYR A 274 -3.54 4.58 -16.00
C TYR A 274 -2.83 5.48 -17.03
N PRO A 275 -1.66 6.05 -16.71
CA PRO A 275 -0.90 6.91 -17.63
C PRO A 275 -0.07 6.11 -18.67
N TYR A 276 -0.41 4.85 -18.91
CA TYR A 276 0.34 3.93 -19.75
C TYR A 276 -0.43 3.56 -21.02
N GLU A 277 0.29 3.42 -22.11
CA GLU A 277 -0.21 2.79 -23.32
C GLU A 277 0.03 1.28 -23.18
N PHE A 278 -1.06 0.51 -23.05
CA PHE A 278 -1.01 -0.94 -22.95
C PHE A 278 -1.02 -1.52 -24.36
N GLU A 279 0.14 -1.52 -25.02
CA GLU A 279 0.28 -2.10 -26.36
C GLU A 279 1.13 -3.37 -26.28
N PHE A 280 0.45 -4.51 -26.46
CA PHE A 280 1.08 -5.82 -26.53
C PHE A 280 1.54 -6.15 -27.96
N SER A 281 0.75 -5.69 -28.94
CA SER A 281 1.04 -5.46 -30.37
C SER A 281 -0.29 -5.38 -31.12
N LYS A 282 -0.35 -4.55 -32.17
CA LYS A 282 -1.10 -4.92 -33.39
C LYS A 282 -0.31 -5.94 -34.19
#